data_AF-A0A8C9LCY9-F1
#
_entry.id   AF-A0A8C9LCY9-F1
#
_cell.length_a   1.000
_cell.length_b   1.000
_cell.length_c   1.000
_cell.angle_alpha   90.00
_cell.angle_beta   90.00
_cell.angle_gamma   90.00
#
_symmetry.space_group_name_H-M   'P 1'
#
loop_
_entity.id
_entity.type
_entity.pdbx_description
1 polymer ?
#
loop_
_entity_poly.entity_id
_entity_poly.type
_entity_poly.pdbx_seq_one_letter_code
_entity_poly.pdbx_strand_id
1 'polypeptide(L)' 'RFPVSRKIQIRNIPPHLQWEVLDGLLAQYGTVENVELRVWIL' A
#
# COMPACT_ATOMS: atom_id res chain seq x y z
N ARG A 1 8.74 -11.46 20.97
CA ARG A 1 7.46 -11.56 20.22
C ARG A 1 7.58 -10.62 19.04
N PHE A 2 7.68 -11.14 17.81
CA PHE A 2 7.72 -10.27 16.62
C PHE A 2 6.43 -9.43 16.56
N PRO A 3 6.50 -8.16 16.16
CA PRO A 3 5.29 -7.36 15.98
C PRO A 3 4.39 -8.08 14.98
N VAL A 4 3.09 -8.17 15.28
CA VAL A 4 2.12 -8.77 14.38
C VAL A 4 2.01 -7.84 13.17
N SER A 5 2.47 -8.27 11.99
CA SER A 5 2.30 -7.49 10.78
C SER A 5 0.81 -7.37 10.45
N ARG A 6 0.39 -6.19 9.99
CA ARG A 6 -1.01 -5.89 9.65
C ARG A 6 -1.12 -5.71 8.15
N LYS A 7 -2.04 -6.45 7.53
CA LYS A 7 -2.35 -6.33 6.10
C LYS A 7 -3.57 -5.43 5.91
N ILE A 8 -3.46 -4.45 5.03
CA ILE A 8 -4.56 -3.57 4.63
C ILE A 8 -4.84 -3.70 3.13
N GLN A 9 -6.09 -3.55 2.72
CA GLN A 9 -6.49 -3.52 1.32
C GLN A 9 -7.09 -2.16 1.00
N ILE A 10 -6.55 -1.49 -0.02
CA ILE A 10 -7.03 -0.19 -0.49
C ILE A 10 -7.65 -0.41 -1.88
N ARG A 11 -8.88 0.08 -2.07
CA ARG A 11 -9.64 -0.01 -3.33
C ARG A 11 -9.78 1.37 -3.95
N ASN A 12 -10.15 1.43 -5.23
CA ASN A 12 -10.37 2.68 -5.97
C ASN A 12 -9.11 3.57 -6.07
N ILE A 13 -7.93 2.95 -6.18
CA ILE A 13 -6.69 3.66 -6.46
C ILE A 13 -6.73 4.15 -7.93
N PRO A 14 -6.46 5.43 -8.20
CA PRO A 14 -6.40 5.93 -9.57
C PRO A 14 -5.33 5.18 -10.38
N PRO A 15 -5.58 4.81 -11.65
CA PRO A 15 -4.61 4.06 -12.45
C PRO A 15 -3.33 4.86 -12.77
N HIS A 16 -3.39 6.19 -12.63
CA HIS A 16 -2.26 7.10 -12.82
C HIS A 16 -1.54 7.43 -11.50
N LEU A 17 -1.95 6.83 -10.37
CA LEU A 17 -1.25 7.04 -9.10
C LEU A 17 0.09 6.32 -9.15
N GLN A 18 1.17 7.09 -8.95
CA GLN A 18 2.52 6.54 -8.87
C GLN A 18 2.71 5.79 -7.54
N TRP A 19 3.37 4.65 -7.62
CA TRP A 19 3.64 3.79 -6.47
C TRP A 19 4.39 4.53 -5.36
N GLU A 20 5.37 5.34 -5.71
CA GLU A 20 6.22 6.12 -4.79
C GLU A 20 5.40 7.15 -4.00
N VAL A 21 4.34 7.69 -4.60
CA VAL A 21 3.43 8.63 -3.93
C VAL A 21 2.60 7.89 -2.89
N LEU A 22 2.11 6.70 -3.21
CA LEU A 22 1.38 5.85 -2.27
C LEU A 22 2.28 5.39 -1.12
N ASP A 23 3.51 4.95 -1.42
CA ASP A 23 4.50 4.55 -0.43
C ASP A 23 4.84 5.70 0.53
N GLY A 24 5.12 6.89 -0.01
CA GLY A 24 5.36 8.10 0.79
C GLY A 24 4.15 8.55 1.62
N LEU A 25 2.93 8.32 1.14
CA LEU A 25 1.71 8.54 1.93
C LEU A 25 1.59 7.54 3.08
N LEU A 26 1.79 6.25 2.82
CA LEU A 26 1.69 5.22 3.85
C LEU A 26 2.81 5.33 4.89
N ALA A 27 4.01 5.72 4.47
CA ALA A 27 5.16 5.96 5.35
C ALA A 27 4.90 7.05 6.41
N GLN A 28 3.98 7.99 6.14
CA GLN A 28 3.57 9.00 7.14
C GLN A 28 2.76 8.41 8.29
N TYR A 29 2.11 7.25 8.07
CA TYR A 29 1.28 6.58 9.07
C TYR A 29 1.98 5.39 9.74
N GLY A 30 3.19 5.04 9.30
CA GLY A 30 4.04 4.03 9.92
C GLY A 30 4.94 3.29 8.92
N THR A 31 5.71 2.34 9.42
CA THR A 31 6.59 1.52 8.59
C THR A 31 5.78 0.50 7.78
N VAL A 32 5.98 0.51 6.46
CA VAL A 32 5.39 -0.45 5.54
C VAL A 32 6.43 -1.51 5.18
N GLU A 33 6.16 -2.77 5.48
CA GLU A 33 7.09 -3.87 5.17
C GLU A 33 7.02 -4.29 3.69
N ASN A 34 5.82 -4.25 3.10
CA ASN A 34 5.57 -4.66 1.72
C ASN A 34 4.26 -4.06 1.20
N VAL A 35 4.22 -3.74 -0.10
CA VAL A 35 2.97 -3.44 -0.80
C VAL A 35 2.91 -4.21 -2.11
N GLU A 36 1.73 -4.77 -2.35
CA GLU A 36 1.38 -5.49 -3.58
C GLU A 36 0.22 -4.75 -4.25
N LEU A 37 0.47 -4.16 -5.42
CA LEU A 37 -0.58 -3.55 -6.22
C LEU A 37 -1.23 -4.62 -7.10
N ARG A 38 -2.47 -5.00 -6.79
CA ARG A 38 -3.29 -5.81 -7.69
C ARG A 38 -4.17 -4.91 -8.53
N VAL A 39 -3.77 -4.71 -9.78
CA VAL A 39 -4.65 -4.15 -10.80
C VAL A 39 -5.68 -5.21 -11.14
N TRP A 40 -6.93 -4.99 -10.76
CA TRP A 40 -8.05 -5.77 -11.26
C TRP A 40 -8.22 -5.38 -12.74
N ILE A 41 -7.51 -6.07 -13.61
CA ILE A 41 -7.80 -6.05 -15.05
C ILE A 41 -9.17 -6.73 -15.21
N LEU A 42 -10.08 -6.09 -15.95
CA LEU A 42 -11.35 -6.69 -16.37
C LEU A 42 -11.11 -7.97 -17.18
#